data_AF-A0A420IPU0-F1
#
_entry.id   AF-A0A420IPU0-F1
#
_cell.length_a   1.000
_cell.length_b   1.000
_cell.length_c   1.000
_cell.angle_alpha   90.00
_cell.angle_beta   90.00
_cell.angle_gamma   90.00
#
_symmetry.space_group_name_H-M   'P 1'
#
loop_
_entity.id
_entity.type
_entity.pdbx_description
1 polymer ?
#
loop_
_entity_poly.entity_id
_entity_poly.type
_entity_poly.pdbx_seq_one_letter_code
_entity_poly.pdbx_strand_id
1 'polypeptide(L)'
;MDPDFILKAESPALFAAFCLTMKKLKLNPDSEVNFPIFLDATCSGVQHFAAMLLDLELATYVNLINTEDKVNDFYSKLIPEINNAINKKWLEGEEYYKFQDIKLDRSILKRIIMTKSYNVTTYDKEIEVFDYKVPSKKEDFVVLDLFEVEKMADIINDNIFNQFPSLHSIYLYITSMARILIKANLPLSWSTPKGLVLTQRYNLSKIQKITINFLDNLDEKFRKELESHQIEFLVINGVEKVKIPGIGRKKDILLELPVLPRKGCLNLKDILEKGVNMIT
;
A
#
# COMPACT_ATOMS: atom_id res chain seq x y z
N MET A 1 -23.01 30.42 0.57
CA MET A 1 -21.61 29.96 0.45
C MET A 1 -21.42 29.63 -1.01
N ASP A 2 -20.37 30.15 -1.61
CA ASP A 2 -20.03 29.89 -3.01
C ASP A 2 -19.47 28.45 -3.14
N PRO A 3 -20.16 27.55 -3.87
CA PRO A 3 -19.69 26.17 -4.07
C PRO A 3 -18.34 26.10 -4.80
N ASP A 4 -18.11 27.00 -5.77
CA ASP A 4 -16.89 26.98 -6.59
C ASP A 4 -15.66 27.38 -5.76
N PHE A 5 -15.86 28.22 -4.75
CA PHE A 5 -14.81 28.54 -3.78
C PHE A 5 -14.48 27.36 -2.87
N ILE A 6 -15.50 26.63 -2.39
CA ILE A 6 -15.30 25.48 -1.49
C ILE A 6 -14.58 24.33 -2.19
N LEU A 7 -14.95 24.06 -3.46
CA LEU A 7 -14.39 22.96 -4.24
C LEU A 7 -12.91 23.17 -4.62
N LYS A 8 -12.38 24.39 -4.50
CA LYS A 8 -10.96 24.69 -4.73
C LYS A 8 -10.06 24.32 -3.53
N ALA A 9 -10.63 24.04 -2.36
CA ALA A 9 -9.84 23.69 -1.18
C ALA A 9 -9.26 22.27 -1.30
N GLU A 10 -8.10 22.03 -0.68
CA GLU A 10 -7.46 20.70 -0.65
C GLU A 10 -8.37 19.62 -0.02
N SER A 11 -9.18 20.01 0.96
CA SER A 11 -10.18 19.14 1.60
C SER A 11 -11.55 19.82 1.60
N PRO A 12 -12.34 19.68 0.51
CA PRO A 12 -13.60 20.42 0.35
C PRO A 12 -14.60 20.20 1.48
N ALA A 13 -14.76 18.97 1.96
CA ALA A 13 -15.69 18.64 3.03
C ALA A 13 -15.29 19.28 4.38
N LEU A 14 -14.00 19.22 4.74
CA LEU A 14 -13.48 19.86 5.95
C LEU A 14 -13.60 21.39 5.87
N PHE A 15 -13.30 21.96 4.70
CA PHE A 15 -13.41 23.39 4.49
C PHE A 15 -14.87 23.87 4.56
N ALA A 16 -15.82 23.12 4.00
CA ALA A 16 -17.24 23.41 4.13
C ALA A 16 -17.71 23.40 5.60
N ALA A 17 -17.29 22.39 6.37
CA ALA A 17 -17.59 22.31 7.80
C ALA A 17 -16.98 23.48 8.60
N PHE A 18 -15.77 23.90 8.25
CA PHE A 18 -15.15 25.11 8.80
C PHE A 18 -15.98 26.36 8.46
N CYS A 19 -16.38 26.56 7.20
CA CYS A 19 -17.20 27.70 6.79
C CYS A 19 -18.55 27.76 7.53
N LEU A 20 -19.19 26.61 7.74
CA LEU A 20 -20.43 26.51 8.54
C LEU A 20 -20.20 26.94 9.99
N THR A 21 -19.10 26.52 10.59
CA THR A 21 -18.69 26.91 11.95
C THR A 21 -18.44 28.41 12.04
N MET A 22 -17.71 28.99 11.08
CA MET A 22 -17.47 30.42 11.02
C MET A 22 -18.75 31.23 10.80
N LYS A 23 -19.70 30.73 10.01
CA LYS A 23 -21.02 31.35 9.84
C LYS A 23 -21.80 31.37 11.16
N LYS A 24 -21.76 30.28 11.93
CA LYS A 24 -22.40 30.19 13.25
C LYS A 24 -21.82 31.24 14.21
N LEU A 25 -20.49 31.33 14.29
CA LEU A 25 -19.80 32.34 15.11
C LEU A 25 -20.08 33.77 14.70
N LYS A 26 -20.19 34.05 13.39
CA LYS A 26 -20.52 35.38 12.89
C LYS A 26 -21.93 35.82 13.30
N LEU A 27 -22.88 34.88 13.36
CA LEU A 27 -24.26 35.16 13.78
C LEU A 27 -24.40 35.28 15.30
N ASN A 28 -23.64 34.48 16.04
CA ASN A 28 -23.59 34.52 17.49
C ASN A 28 -22.16 34.21 17.96
N PRO A 29 -21.39 35.22 18.39
CA PRO A 29 -20.01 35.05 18.86
C PRO A 29 -19.86 34.11 20.07
N ASP A 30 -20.91 33.97 20.88
CA ASP A 30 -20.93 33.10 22.06
C ASP A 30 -21.30 31.64 21.73
N SER A 31 -21.37 31.30 20.44
CA SER A 31 -21.67 29.94 19.99
C SER A 31 -20.54 28.97 20.34
N GLU A 32 -20.91 27.81 20.89
CA GLU A 32 -19.98 26.70 21.07
C GLU A 32 -19.41 26.22 19.71
N VAL A 33 -18.08 26.01 19.69
CA VAL A 33 -17.29 25.57 18.54
C VAL A 33 -16.86 24.12 18.77
N ASN A 34 -17.44 23.20 17.97
CA ASN A 34 -17.12 21.76 18.02
C ASN A 34 -16.28 21.30 16.82
N PHE A 35 -15.70 22.24 16.07
CA PHE A 35 -14.88 21.94 14.91
C PHE A 35 -13.45 21.57 15.35
N PRO A 36 -12.95 20.37 15.02
CA PRO A 36 -11.60 19.97 15.40
C PRO A 36 -10.56 20.77 14.61
N ILE A 37 -9.58 21.32 15.33
CA ILE A 37 -8.41 21.94 14.71
C ILE A 37 -7.30 20.90 14.62
N PHE A 38 -6.93 20.54 13.40
CA PHE A 38 -5.86 19.59 13.14
C PHE A 38 -4.51 20.31 13.24
N LEU A 39 -3.61 19.76 14.06
CA LEU A 39 -2.22 20.18 14.15
C LEU A 39 -1.37 19.06 13.55
N ASP A 40 -0.72 19.34 12.42
CA ASP A 40 0.16 18.40 11.74
C ASP A 40 1.61 18.86 11.83
N ALA A 41 2.52 17.88 11.92
CA ALA A 41 3.94 18.13 12.08
C ALA A 41 4.65 18.18 10.72
N THR A 42 5.62 19.09 10.58
CA THR A 42 6.51 19.09 9.42
C THR A 42 7.47 17.89 9.51
N CYS A 43 7.13 16.79 8.84
CA CYS A 43 7.97 15.59 8.76
C CYS A 43 8.32 15.00 10.15
N SER A 44 7.30 14.52 10.88
CA SER A 44 7.44 14.04 12.27
C SER A 44 8.58 13.04 12.50
N GLY A 45 8.82 12.12 11.57
CA GLY A 45 9.93 11.15 11.67
C GLY A 45 11.30 11.83 11.76
N VAL A 46 11.55 12.83 10.92
CA VAL A 46 12.79 13.61 10.95
C VAL A 46 12.87 14.50 12.19
N GLN A 47 11.75 15.06 12.66
CA GLN A 47 11.70 15.78 13.94
C GLN A 47 12.16 14.90 15.12
N HIS A 48 11.67 13.66 15.20
CA HIS A 48 12.11 12.74 16.25
C HIS A 48 13.60 12.44 16.17
N PHE A 49 14.15 12.22 14.97
CA PHE A 49 15.58 11.99 14.83
C PHE A 49 16.42 13.22 15.18
N ALA A 50 16.01 14.41 14.73
CA ALA A 50 16.69 15.65 15.08
C ALA A 50 16.76 15.86 16.60
N ALA A 51 15.64 15.62 17.31
CA ALA A 51 15.58 15.71 18.76
C ALA A 51 16.43 14.63 19.46
N MET A 52 16.36 13.37 19.01
CA MET A 52 17.14 12.27 19.60
C MET A 52 18.65 12.44 19.42
N LEU A 53 19.08 12.98 18.27
CA LEU A 53 20.48 13.17 17.92
C LEU A 53 21.01 14.55 18.35
N LEU A 54 20.15 15.40 18.90
CA LEU A 54 20.46 16.80 19.23
C LEU A 54 21.04 17.58 18.03
N ASP A 55 20.54 17.28 16.84
CA ASP A 55 20.97 17.92 15.59
C ASP A 55 20.23 19.24 15.39
N LEU A 56 20.88 20.35 15.75
CA LEU A 56 20.29 21.68 15.70
C LEU A 56 20.07 22.19 14.27
N GLU A 57 20.93 21.80 13.34
CA GLU A 57 20.78 22.18 11.93
C GLU A 57 19.54 21.51 11.36
N LEU A 58 19.44 20.19 11.49
CA LEU A 58 18.27 19.45 11.06
C LEU A 58 17.00 19.91 11.78
N ALA A 59 17.07 20.17 13.08
CA ALA A 59 15.96 20.68 13.88
C ALA A 59 15.40 22.01 13.36
N THR A 60 16.26 22.88 12.80
CA THR A 60 15.85 24.12 12.14
C THR A 60 15.04 23.83 10.87
N TYR A 61 15.51 22.88 10.04
CA TYR A 61 14.85 22.49 8.80
C TYR A 61 13.43 21.93 9.00
N VAL A 62 13.17 21.30 10.14
CA VAL A 62 11.86 20.71 10.50
C VAL A 62 11.10 21.48 11.58
N ASN A 63 11.44 22.76 11.79
CA ASN A 63 10.70 23.69 12.66
C ASN A 63 10.67 23.33 14.15
N LEU A 64 11.67 22.60 14.67
CA LEU A 64 11.84 22.39 16.11
C LEU A 64 12.55 23.54 16.80
N ILE A 65 13.33 24.31 16.05
CA ILE A 65 13.98 25.54 16.51
C ILE A 65 13.34 26.69 15.75
N ASN A 66 12.85 27.68 16.50
CA ASN A 66 12.30 28.87 15.90
C ASN A 66 13.43 29.80 15.46
N THR A 67 13.64 29.93 14.16
CA THR A 67 14.69 30.80 13.60
C THR A 67 14.14 32.09 13.02
N GLU A 68 12.89 32.12 12.55
CA GLU A 68 12.25 33.25 11.88
C GLU A 68 10.72 33.20 12.04
N ASP A 69 10.00 34.29 11.73
CA ASP A 69 8.53 34.33 11.62
C ASP A 69 7.97 33.51 10.44
N LYS A 70 8.84 32.81 9.69
CA LYS A 70 8.47 31.96 8.56
C LYS A 70 8.72 30.49 8.87
N VAL A 71 7.69 29.68 8.60
CA VAL A 71 7.77 28.22 8.72
C VAL A 71 8.67 27.67 7.60
N ASN A 72 9.66 26.86 7.98
CA ASN A 72 10.52 26.17 7.03
C ASN A 72 9.77 25.05 6.34
N ASP A 73 9.97 24.93 5.02
CA ASP A 73 9.46 23.83 4.22
C ASP A 73 10.59 22.86 3.88
N PHE A 74 10.77 21.85 4.75
CA PHE A 74 11.82 20.84 4.63
C PHE A 74 11.99 20.31 3.21
N TYR A 75 10.88 19.93 2.57
CA TYR A 75 10.91 19.33 1.23
C TYR A 75 11.37 20.34 0.18
N SER A 76 10.81 21.55 0.18
CA SER A 76 11.12 22.55 -0.84
C SER A 76 12.58 23.01 -0.80
N LYS A 77 13.21 23.04 0.38
CA LYS A 77 14.63 23.38 0.52
C LYS A 77 15.56 22.36 -0.15
N LEU A 78 15.16 21.09 -0.22
CA LEU A 78 15.97 20.01 -0.80
C LEU A 78 15.84 19.90 -2.32
N ILE A 79 14.75 20.41 -2.90
CA ILE A 79 14.44 20.29 -4.33
C ILE A 79 15.61 20.76 -5.23
N PRO A 80 16.23 21.94 -5.01
CA PRO A 80 17.25 22.44 -5.92
C PRO A 80 18.48 21.53 -5.99
N GLU A 81 18.96 21.09 -4.83
CA GLU A 81 20.16 20.24 -4.74
C GLU A 81 19.90 18.84 -5.31
N ILE A 82 18.74 18.25 -5.01
CA ILE A 82 18.35 16.94 -5.52
C ILE A 82 18.15 16.95 -7.03
N ASN A 83 17.42 17.93 -7.56
CA ASN A 83 17.22 18.04 -9.01
C ASN A 83 18.56 18.22 -9.73
N ASN A 84 19.48 19.02 -9.17
CA ASN A 84 20.82 19.19 -9.71
C ASN A 84 21.62 17.87 -9.70
N ALA A 85 21.54 17.10 -8.61
CA ALA A 85 22.21 15.80 -8.51
C ALA A 85 21.68 14.80 -9.55
N ILE A 86 20.34 14.68 -9.67
CA ILE A 86 19.69 13.83 -10.67
C ILE A 86 20.10 14.27 -12.08
N ASN A 87 19.96 15.55 -12.38
CA ASN A 87 20.28 16.11 -13.70
C ASN A 87 21.77 16.15 -14.03
N LYS A 88 22.68 15.86 -13.10
CA LYS A 88 24.11 15.67 -13.40
C LYS A 88 24.46 14.23 -13.70
N LYS A 89 23.65 13.27 -13.24
CA LYS A 89 23.90 11.83 -13.40
C LYS A 89 23.98 11.40 -14.86
N TRP A 90 23.26 12.07 -15.77
CA TRP A 90 23.33 11.78 -17.21
C TRP A 90 24.73 11.92 -17.81
N LEU A 91 25.63 12.70 -17.19
CA LEU A 91 27.01 12.84 -17.63
C LEU A 91 27.86 11.58 -17.37
N GLU A 92 27.39 10.66 -16.53
CA GLU A 92 28.12 9.44 -16.17
C GLU A 92 27.91 8.29 -17.18
N GLY A 93 26.87 8.36 -18.02
CA GLY A 93 26.62 7.36 -19.04
C GLY A 93 25.27 7.49 -19.73
N GLU A 94 25.14 6.87 -20.91
CA GLU A 94 23.90 6.89 -21.70
C GLU A 94 22.71 6.26 -20.97
N GLU A 95 22.94 5.36 -20.01
CA GLU A 95 21.88 4.75 -19.20
C GLU A 95 21.05 5.77 -18.39
N TYR A 96 21.61 6.96 -18.11
CA TYR A 96 20.94 8.02 -17.35
C TYR A 96 20.39 9.15 -18.24
N TYR A 97 20.32 8.96 -19.56
CA TYR A 97 19.95 10.05 -20.49
C TYR A 97 18.62 10.73 -20.15
N LYS A 98 17.63 9.99 -19.60
CA LYS A 98 16.33 10.54 -19.19
C LYS A 98 16.44 11.52 -18.02
N PHE A 99 17.47 11.40 -17.19
CA PHE A 99 17.60 12.15 -15.95
C PHE A 99 17.90 13.63 -16.18
N GLN A 100 18.41 14.00 -17.35
CA GLN A 100 18.70 15.41 -17.70
C GLN A 100 17.45 16.30 -17.70
N ASP A 101 16.29 15.71 -18.02
CA ASP A 101 15.02 16.41 -18.21
C ASP A 101 14.10 16.35 -16.98
N ILE A 102 14.48 15.62 -15.93
CA ILE A 102 13.69 15.48 -14.69
C ILE A 102 13.66 16.82 -13.93
N LYS A 103 12.49 17.17 -13.40
CA LYS A 103 12.28 18.31 -12.51
C LYS A 103 11.28 17.92 -11.42
N LEU A 104 11.77 17.33 -10.33
CA LEU A 104 10.94 16.96 -9.21
C LEU A 104 10.32 18.20 -8.56
N ASP A 105 9.06 18.07 -8.17
CA ASP A 105 8.33 19.05 -7.39
C ASP A 105 8.28 18.65 -5.91
N ARG A 106 7.70 19.55 -5.10
CA ARG A 106 7.53 19.32 -3.67
C ARG A 106 6.65 18.10 -3.36
N SER A 107 5.63 17.86 -4.17
CA SER A 107 4.65 16.79 -3.95
C SER A 107 5.32 15.41 -4.04
N ILE A 108 6.09 15.19 -5.10
CA ILE A 108 6.80 13.94 -5.35
C ILE A 108 7.91 13.76 -4.34
N LEU A 109 8.70 14.81 -4.08
CA LEU A 109 9.79 14.71 -3.13
C LEU A 109 9.28 14.43 -1.71
N LYS A 110 8.18 15.08 -1.29
CA LYS A 110 7.50 14.79 -0.02
C LYS A 110 7.11 13.32 0.07
N ARG A 111 6.50 12.75 -0.98
CA ARG A 111 6.10 11.34 -1.00
C ARG A 111 7.30 10.41 -0.81
N ILE A 112 8.40 10.66 -1.53
CA ILE A 112 9.61 9.84 -1.45
C ILE A 112 10.23 9.93 -0.04
N ILE A 113 10.46 11.15 0.44
CA ILE A 113 11.10 11.38 1.74
C ILE A 113 10.27 10.81 2.89
N MET A 114 8.94 10.98 2.87
CA MET A 114 8.06 10.44 3.91
C MET A 114 8.12 8.92 3.99
N THR A 115 8.26 8.21 2.86
CA THR A 115 8.39 6.74 2.87
C THR A 115 9.74 6.26 3.41
N LYS A 116 10.81 7.07 3.31
CA LYS A 116 12.15 6.69 3.79
C LYS A 116 12.21 6.52 5.30
N SER A 117 11.51 7.36 6.06
CA SER A 117 11.41 7.21 7.52
C SER A 117 10.79 5.88 7.96
N TYR A 118 10.04 5.23 7.07
CA TYR A 118 9.44 3.91 7.30
C TYR A 118 10.29 2.75 6.77
N ASN A 119 11.54 3.03 6.35
CA ASN A 119 12.46 2.06 5.77
C ASN A 119 11.82 1.23 4.64
N VAL A 120 10.96 1.88 3.84
CA VAL A 120 10.41 1.27 2.63
C VAL A 120 11.57 1.08 1.67
N THR A 121 11.98 -0.17 1.48
CA THR A 121 12.84 -0.57 0.37
C THR A 121 11.97 -0.73 -0.87
N THR A 122 12.48 -0.35 -2.03
CA THR A 122 11.79 -0.48 -3.32
C THR A 122 11.23 -1.90 -3.53
N TYR A 123 9.90 -1.95 -3.49
CA TYR A 123 8.92 -2.92 -3.98
C TYR A 123 9.09 -4.45 -3.84
N ASP A 124 7.99 -5.06 -3.36
CA ASP A 124 7.56 -6.42 -3.67
C ASP A 124 7.53 -6.62 -5.19
N LYS A 125 8.23 -7.64 -5.67
CA LYS A 125 8.48 -7.97 -7.09
C LYS A 125 7.24 -8.34 -7.91
N GLU A 126 6.03 -8.21 -7.36
CA GLU A 126 4.77 -8.58 -8.04
C GLU A 126 4.12 -7.41 -8.80
N ILE A 127 4.72 -6.21 -8.79
CA ILE A 127 4.26 -5.09 -9.64
C ILE A 127 5.06 -5.09 -10.94
N GLU A 128 4.75 -6.04 -11.81
CA GLU A 128 5.06 -5.92 -13.23
C GLU A 128 4.17 -4.80 -13.81
N VAL A 129 4.76 -3.88 -14.58
CA VAL A 129 4.05 -2.96 -15.51
C VAL A 129 3.45 -1.65 -14.95
N PHE A 130 4.19 -0.86 -14.18
CA PHE A 130 3.85 0.57 -14.05
C PHE A 130 5.04 1.47 -14.37
N ASP A 131 5.01 2.02 -15.59
CA ASP A 131 5.78 3.19 -16.02
C ASP A 131 5.58 4.33 -15.02
N TYR A 132 6.66 4.74 -14.33
CA TYR A 132 6.59 5.78 -13.32
C TYR A 132 6.80 7.16 -13.95
N LYS A 133 5.76 7.99 -13.94
CA LYS A 133 5.79 9.34 -14.51
C LYS A 133 6.32 10.35 -13.50
N VAL A 134 7.39 11.04 -13.85
CA VAL A 134 7.95 12.17 -13.08
C VAL A 134 7.89 13.47 -13.89
N PRO A 135 7.67 14.64 -13.27
CA PRO A 135 7.59 15.90 -13.99
C PRO A 135 8.92 16.23 -14.68
N SER A 136 8.78 16.81 -15.86
CA SER A 136 9.88 17.26 -16.70
C SER A 136 10.07 18.78 -16.60
N LYS A 137 11.25 19.26 -16.98
CA LYS A 137 11.53 20.67 -17.24
C LYS A 137 10.63 21.27 -18.32
N LYS A 138 10.11 20.46 -19.25
CA LYS A 138 9.30 20.87 -20.40
C LYS A 138 7.79 20.89 -20.12
N GLU A 139 7.39 20.89 -18.85
CA GLU A 139 5.98 20.85 -18.40
C GLU A 139 5.17 19.61 -18.86
N ASP A 140 5.88 18.52 -19.17
CA ASP A 140 5.34 17.18 -19.42
C ASP A 140 5.92 16.18 -18.40
N PHE A 141 5.88 14.88 -18.69
CA PHE A 141 6.40 13.80 -17.85
C PHE A 141 7.55 13.04 -18.51
N VAL A 142 8.54 12.67 -17.71
CA VAL A 142 9.53 11.64 -18.05
C VAL A 142 9.01 10.31 -17.52
N VAL A 143 9.02 9.28 -18.36
CA VAL A 143 8.64 7.92 -18.00
C VAL A 143 9.88 7.13 -17.61
N LEU A 144 9.89 6.65 -16.37
CA LEU A 144 10.95 5.84 -15.81
C LEU A 144 10.51 4.39 -15.63
N ASP A 145 11.41 3.46 -15.95
CA ASP A 145 11.27 2.05 -15.57
C ASP A 145 11.67 1.80 -14.11
N LEU A 146 11.51 0.57 -13.64
CA LEU A 146 11.80 0.20 -12.25
C LEU A 146 13.27 0.41 -11.86
N PHE A 147 14.21 0.15 -12.78
CA PHE A 147 15.63 0.30 -12.52
C PHE A 147 16.01 1.78 -12.42
N GLU A 148 15.48 2.60 -13.31
CA GLU A 148 15.65 4.05 -13.31
C GLU A 148 15.05 4.69 -12.05
N VAL A 149 13.89 4.21 -11.58
CA VAL A 149 13.28 4.64 -10.31
C VAL A 149 14.17 4.29 -9.12
N GLU A 150 14.74 3.09 -9.08
CA GLU A 150 15.66 2.67 -8.01
C GLU A 150 16.90 3.57 -7.97
N LYS A 151 17.52 3.83 -9.12
CA LYS A 151 18.67 4.74 -9.24
C LYS A 151 18.33 6.17 -8.81
N MET A 152 17.17 6.68 -9.20
CA MET A 152 16.71 8.01 -8.76
C MET A 152 16.52 8.05 -7.24
N ALA A 153 15.96 6.99 -6.64
CA ALA A 153 15.78 6.88 -5.20
C ALA A 153 17.12 6.83 -4.45
N ASP A 154 18.13 6.14 -4.98
CA ASP A 154 19.49 6.12 -4.43
C ASP A 154 20.11 7.53 -4.43
N ILE A 155 20.04 8.25 -5.55
CA ILE A 155 20.56 9.63 -5.65
C ILE A 155 19.89 10.56 -4.63
N ILE A 156 18.57 10.44 -4.46
CA ILE A 156 17.82 11.22 -3.47
C ILE A 156 18.29 10.88 -2.05
N ASN A 157 18.41 9.59 -1.72
CA ASN A 157 18.85 9.16 -0.39
C ASN A 157 20.28 9.62 -0.09
N ASP A 158 21.20 9.45 -1.04
CA ASP A 158 22.59 9.87 -0.90
C ASP A 158 22.69 11.37 -0.69
N ASN A 159 21.92 12.18 -1.44
CA ASN A 159 21.90 13.62 -1.26
C ASN A 159 21.41 14.01 0.14
N ILE A 160 20.33 13.41 0.63
CA ILE A 160 19.79 13.65 1.99
C ILE A 160 20.82 13.26 3.05
N PHE A 161 21.46 12.09 2.91
CA PHE A 161 22.44 11.61 3.89
C PHE A 161 23.75 12.38 3.87
N ASN A 162 24.17 12.89 2.71
CA ASN A 162 25.33 13.77 2.61
C ASN A 162 25.06 15.13 3.26
N GLN A 163 23.84 15.65 3.11
CA GLN A 163 23.44 16.90 3.75
C GLN A 163 23.21 16.73 5.26
N PHE A 164 22.67 15.60 5.68
CA PHE A 164 22.41 15.29 7.10
C PHE A 164 23.09 13.97 7.53
N PRO A 165 24.40 13.99 7.83
CA PRO A 165 25.15 12.79 8.20
C PRO A 165 24.65 12.11 9.49
N SER A 166 24.03 12.87 10.39
CA SER A 166 23.40 12.37 11.62
C SER A 166 22.26 11.38 11.30
N LEU A 167 21.41 11.71 10.31
CA LEU A 167 20.34 10.84 9.82
C LEU A 167 20.89 9.55 9.23
N HIS A 168 22.00 9.63 8.49
CA HIS A 168 22.66 8.45 7.95
C HIS A 168 23.17 7.54 9.07
N SER A 169 23.79 8.13 10.09
CA SER A 169 24.36 7.40 11.22
C SER A 169 23.30 6.62 12.00
N ILE A 170 22.16 7.24 12.33
CA ILE A 170 21.07 6.54 13.02
C ILE A 170 20.41 5.48 12.14
N TYR A 171 20.26 5.76 10.84
CA TYR A 171 19.72 4.79 9.88
C TYR A 171 20.60 3.53 9.81
N LEU A 172 21.92 3.70 9.70
CA LEU A 172 22.88 2.58 9.71
C LEU A 172 22.86 1.83 11.04
N TYR A 173 22.77 2.54 12.17
CA TYR A 173 22.68 1.92 13.48
C TYR A 173 21.45 1.01 13.59
N ILE A 174 20.24 1.54 13.31
CA ILE A 174 18.99 0.79 13.42
C ILE A 174 18.97 -0.41 12.46
N THR A 175 19.36 -0.21 11.20
CA THR A 175 19.37 -1.27 10.20
C THR A 175 20.40 -2.36 10.52
N SER A 176 21.57 -2.00 11.04
CA SER A 176 22.60 -2.95 11.46
C SER A 176 22.14 -3.78 12.67
N MET A 177 21.54 -3.13 13.67
CA MET A 177 20.96 -3.82 14.84
C MET A 177 19.86 -4.79 14.43
N ALA A 178 18.94 -4.37 13.57
CA ALA A 178 17.89 -5.25 13.04
C ALA A 178 18.47 -6.46 12.31
N ARG A 179 19.48 -6.26 11.44
CA ARG A 179 20.17 -7.36 10.73
C ARG A 179 20.83 -8.35 11.67
N ILE A 180 21.50 -7.87 12.73
CA ILE A 180 22.15 -8.73 13.73
C ILE A 180 21.09 -9.59 14.43
N LEU A 181 19.99 -8.99 14.90
CA LEU A 181 18.93 -9.70 15.62
C LEU A 181 18.23 -10.74 14.73
N ILE A 182 17.94 -10.39 13.47
CA ILE A 182 17.37 -11.33 12.50
C ILE A 182 18.31 -12.52 12.27
N LYS A 183 19.61 -12.28 12.06
CA LYS A 183 20.60 -13.37 11.90
C LYS A 183 20.73 -14.24 13.15
N ALA A 184 20.54 -13.66 14.34
CA ALA A 184 20.50 -14.38 15.60
C ALA A 184 19.16 -15.08 15.88
N ASN A 185 18.17 -14.96 14.97
CA ASN A 185 16.80 -15.44 15.14
C ASN A 185 16.13 -14.90 16.42
N LEU A 186 16.46 -13.65 16.79
CA LEU A 186 15.91 -12.95 17.94
C LEU A 186 14.90 -11.88 17.48
N PRO A 187 13.79 -11.70 18.23
CA PRO A 187 12.84 -10.65 17.93
C PRO A 187 13.40 -9.26 18.28
N LEU A 188 13.04 -8.24 17.50
CA LEU A 188 13.35 -6.85 17.85
C LEU A 188 12.34 -6.40 18.92
N SER A 189 12.80 -6.15 20.14
CA SER A 189 11.94 -5.68 21.24
C SER A 189 12.49 -4.39 21.85
N TRP A 190 11.60 -3.44 22.13
CA TRP A 190 11.95 -2.18 22.78
C TRP A 190 10.79 -1.69 23.65
N SER A 191 11.09 -0.77 24.57
CA SER A 191 10.07 -0.11 25.39
C SER A 191 9.93 1.34 24.95
N THR A 192 8.70 1.83 24.83
CA THR A 192 8.45 3.26 24.58
C THR A 192 8.81 4.09 25.82
N PRO A 193 9.01 5.41 25.69
CA PRO A 193 9.24 6.29 26.85
C PRO A 193 8.14 6.25 27.91
N LYS A 194 6.93 5.79 27.55
CA LYS A 194 5.79 5.62 28.47
C LYS A 194 5.67 4.19 29.03
N GLY A 195 6.63 3.30 28.73
CA GLY A 195 6.70 1.95 29.27
C GLY A 195 5.94 0.89 28.48
N LEU A 196 5.38 1.21 27.30
CA LEU A 196 4.77 0.20 26.45
C LEU A 196 5.88 -0.66 25.83
N VAL A 197 5.86 -1.96 26.09
CA VAL A 197 6.79 -2.92 25.49
C VAL A 197 6.25 -3.36 24.14
N LEU A 198 7.07 -3.18 23.10
CA LEU A 198 6.78 -3.58 21.73
C LEU A 198 7.77 -4.67 21.31
N THR A 199 7.25 -5.69 20.63
CA THR A 199 8.05 -6.78 20.08
C THR A 199 7.65 -7.05 18.64
N GLN A 200 8.60 -6.85 17.74
CA GLN A 200 8.46 -7.13 16.31
C GLN A 200 9.05 -8.51 15.99
N ARG A 201 8.18 -9.42 15.53
CA ARG A 201 8.53 -10.77 15.06
C ARG A 201 8.09 -10.94 13.61
N TYR A 202 9.04 -10.83 12.70
CA TYR A 202 8.81 -11.22 11.31
C TYR A 202 8.98 -12.73 11.18
N ASN A 203 7.87 -13.46 11.27
CA ASN A 203 7.85 -14.88 11.00
C ASN A 203 7.65 -15.11 9.50
N LEU A 204 8.45 -15.98 8.89
CA LEU A 204 8.14 -16.49 7.55
C LEU A 204 6.84 -17.27 7.63
N SER A 205 5.80 -16.80 6.95
CA SER A 205 4.53 -17.51 6.85
C SER A 205 4.73 -18.79 6.05
N LYS A 206 4.53 -19.95 6.70
CA LYS A 206 4.39 -21.21 5.98
C LYS A 206 2.96 -21.27 5.45
N ILE A 207 2.78 -20.95 4.17
CA ILE A 207 1.49 -21.11 3.50
C ILE A 207 1.20 -22.61 3.40
N GLN A 208 0.29 -23.10 4.23
CA GLN A 208 -0.30 -24.42 4.04
C GLN A 208 -1.58 -24.26 3.21
N LYS A 209 -1.61 -24.88 2.03
CA LYS A 209 -2.83 -24.99 1.24
C LYS A 209 -3.72 -26.06 1.89
N ILE A 210 -4.81 -25.62 2.51
CA ILE A 210 -5.85 -26.50 3.01
C ILE A 210 -6.93 -26.59 1.92
N THR A 211 -7.15 -27.78 1.37
CA THR A 211 -8.26 -28.03 0.45
C THR A 211 -9.49 -28.42 1.26
N ILE A 212 -10.56 -27.64 1.16
CA ILE A 212 -11.85 -27.94 1.79
C ILE A 212 -12.82 -28.31 0.67
N ASN A 213 -13.27 -29.56 0.63
CA ASN A 213 -14.29 -30.00 -0.33
C ASN A 213 -15.68 -29.58 0.18
N PHE A 214 -16.20 -28.48 -0.34
CA PHE A 214 -17.53 -27.96 0.03
C PHE A 214 -18.70 -28.78 -0.55
N LEU A 215 -18.44 -29.63 -1.55
CA LEU A 215 -19.47 -30.27 -2.38
C LEU A 215 -19.69 -31.77 -2.09
N ASP A 216 -18.82 -32.44 -1.34
CA ASP A 216 -18.97 -33.88 -1.08
C ASP A 216 -20.28 -34.18 -0.30
N ASN A 217 -20.71 -33.25 0.56
CA ASN A 217 -21.99 -33.37 1.29
C ASN A 217 -23.25 -33.14 0.41
N LEU A 218 -23.12 -32.40 -0.70
CA LEU A 218 -24.21 -32.19 -1.66
C LEU A 218 -24.42 -33.43 -2.55
N ASP A 219 -23.32 -34.11 -2.93
CA ASP A 219 -23.37 -35.35 -3.72
C ASP A 219 -24.04 -36.50 -2.96
N GLU A 220 -23.70 -36.72 -1.68
CA GLU A 220 -24.37 -37.76 -0.88
C GLU A 220 -25.87 -37.54 -0.71
N LYS A 221 -26.30 -36.29 -0.46
CA LYS A 221 -27.72 -35.97 -0.29
C LYS A 221 -28.49 -36.17 -1.60
N PHE A 222 -27.90 -35.74 -2.72
CA PHE A 222 -28.48 -35.89 -4.04
C PHE A 222 -28.56 -37.37 -4.48
N ARG A 223 -27.53 -38.17 -4.20
CA ARG A 223 -27.54 -39.62 -4.44
C ARG A 223 -28.67 -40.31 -3.69
N LYS A 224 -28.83 -40.02 -2.40
CA LYS A 224 -29.94 -40.57 -1.59
C LYS A 224 -31.32 -40.18 -2.12
N GLU A 225 -31.48 -38.95 -2.61
CA GLU A 225 -32.74 -38.48 -3.19
C GLU A 225 -33.07 -39.21 -4.51
N LEU A 226 -32.07 -39.47 -5.35
CA LEU A 226 -32.26 -40.25 -6.57
C LEU A 226 -32.58 -41.73 -6.29
N GLU A 227 -31.88 -42.36 -5.34
CA GLU A 227 -32.20 -43.74 -4.91
C GLU A 227 -33.66 -43.88 -4.45
N SER A 228 -34.21 -42.87 -3.77
CA SER A 228 -35.61 -42.86 -3.34
C SER A 228 -36.63 -42.87 -4.50
N HIS A 229 -36.20 -42.48 -5.70
CA HIS A 229 -37.00 -42.50 -6.93
C HIS A 229 -36.78 -43.77 -7.78
N GLN A 230 -36.20 -44.84 -7.21
CA GLN A 230 -35.86 -46.09 -7.90
C GLN A 230 -34.87 -45.91 -9.06
N ILE A 231 -34.06 -44.87 -9.00
CA ILE A 231 -33.02 -44.57 -9.96
C ILE A 231 -31.74 -45.28 -9.49
N GLU A 232 -31.20 -46.20 -10.31
CA GLU A 232 -30.05 -47.03 -9.96
C GLU A 232 -28.73 -46.39 -10.41
N PHE A 233 -27.71 -46.45 -9.56
CA PHE A 233 -26.35 -46.02 -9.87
C PHE A 233 -25.51 -47.21 -10.34
N LEU A 234 -24.83 -47.05 -11.47
CA LEU A 234 -24.01 -48.11 -12.09
C LEU A 234 -22.65 -47.55 -12.50
N VAL A 235 -21.60 -48.33 -12.36
CA VAL A 235 -20.27 -47.99 -12.91
C VAL A 235 -20.02 -48.85 -14.14
N ILE A 236 -19.95 -48.22 -15.31
CA ILE A 236 -19.70 -48.90 -16.58
C ILE A 236 -18.42 -48.32 -17.19
N ASN A 237 -17.42 -49.17 -17.41
CA ASN A 237 -16.11 -48.78 -17.95
C ASN A 237 -15.42 -47.64 -17.16
N GLY A 238 -15.59 -47.63 -15.83
CA GLY A 238 -15.00 -46.62 -14.95
C GLY A 238 -15.73 -45.26 -14.94
N VAL A 239 -16.88 -45.14 -15.61
CA VAL A 239 -17.73 -43.95 -15.60
C VAL A 239 -19.00 -44.23 -14.80
N GLU A 240 -19.30 -43.37 -13.82
CA GLU A 240 -20.57 -43.43 -13.08
C GLU A 240 -21.74 -43.04 -14.00
N LYS A 241 -22.74 -43.89 -14.08
CA LYS A 241 -23.97 -43.69 -14.84
C LYS A 241 -25.18 -43.89 -13.93
N VAL A 242 -26.27 -43.26 -14.34
CA VAL A 242 -27.56 -43.38 -13.69
C VAL A 242 -28.52 -44.07 -14.66
N LYS A 243 -29.19 -45.11 -14.16
CA LYS A 243 -30.22 -45.84 -14.87
C LYS A 243 -31.58 -45.39 -14.36
N ILE A 244 -32.33 -44.75 -15.24
CA ILE A 244 -33.70 -44.30 -14.98
C ILE A 244 -34.64 -45.38 -15.52
N PRO A 245 -35.48 -46.00 -14.65
CA PRO A 245 -36.40 -47.04 -15.10
C PRO A 245 -37.43 -46.48 -16.07
N GLY A 246 -37.66 -47.20 -17.16
CA GLY A 246 -38.66 -46.81 -18.16
C GLY A 246 -40.09 -46.97 -17.64
N ILE A 247 -40.95 -45.98 -17.89
CA ILE A 247 -42.37 -46.06 -17.50
C ILE A 247 -43.15 -46.85 -18.57
N GLY A 248 -43.79 -47.95 -18.17
CA GLY A 248 -44.65 -48.78 -19.03
C GLY A 248 -43.85 -49.67 -19.99
N ARG A 249 -44.04 -49.49 -21.31
CA ARG A 249 -43.30 -50.24 -22.36
C ARG A 249 -42.01 -49.54 -22.81
N LYS A 250 -41.66 -48.39 -22.23
CA LYS A 250 -40.43 -47.66 -22.56
C LYS A 250 -39.23 -48.37 -21.92
N LYS A 251 -38.11 -48.44 -22.67
CA LYS A 251 -36.86 -49.01 -22.16
C LYS A 251 -36.22 -48.07 -21.14
N ASP A 252 -35.42 -48.65 -20.25
CA ASP A 252 -34.59 -47.91 -19.30
C ASP A 252 -33.62 -46.98 -20.04
N ILE A 253 -33.39 -45.81 -19.44
CA ILE A 253 -32.48 -44.80 -19.99
C ILE A 253 -31.22 -44.79 -19.12
N LEU A 254 -30.06 -44.92 -19.76
CA LEU A 254 -28.75 -44.78 -19.13
C LEU A 254 -28.19 -43.39 -19.45
N LEU A 255 -27.97 -42.59 -18.42
CA LEU A 255 -27.33 -41.28 -18.52
C LEU A 255 -26.00 -41.30 -17.78
N GLU A 256 -24.99 -40.64 -18.31
CA GLU A 256 -23.74 -40.43 -17.59
C GLU A 256 -23.96 -39.39 -16.50
N LEU A 257 -23.46 -39.64 -15.30
CA LEU A 257 -23.47 -38.61 -14.27
C LEU A 257 -22.52 -37.51 -14.73
N PRO A 258 -22.96 -36.24 -14.70
CA PRO A 258 -22.06 -35.14 -14.95
C PRO A 258 -20.96 -35.20 -13.89
N VAL A 259 -19.72 -35.43 -14.34
CA VAL A 259 -18.55 -35.34 -13.49
C VAL A 259 -18.45 -33.88 -13.07
N LEU A 260 -18.72 -33.58 -11.81
CA LEU A 260 -18.42 -32.27 -11.23
C LEU A 260 -16.97 -31.95 -11.60
N PRO A 261 -16.68 -30.81 -12.25
CA PRO A 261 -15.34 -30.48 -12.72
C PRO A 261 -14.39 -30.45 -11.52
N ARG A 262 -13.73 -31.58 -11.26
CA ARG A 262 -12.70 -31.72 -10.24
C ARG A 262 -11.40 -31.21 -10.85
N LYS A 263 -11.22 -29.88 -10.87
CA LYS A 263 -9.95 -29.16 -10.67
C LYS A 263 -10.06 -27.67 -10.98
N GLY A 264 -9.58 -26.86 -10.03
CA GLY A 264 -8.57 -25.83 -10.27
C GLY A 264 -8.95 -24.63 -11.13
N CYS A 265 -8.86 -23.46 -10.49
CA CYS A 265 -8.88 -22.11 -11.06
C CYS A 265 -10.26 -21.56 -11.40
N LEU A 266 -11.00 -21.13 -10.36
CA LEU A 266 -11.93 -20.01 -10.53
C LEU A 266 -11.12 -18.75 -10.80
N ASN A 267 -11.43 -18.10 -11.92
CA ASN A 267 -10.92 -16.80 -12.31
C ASN A 267 -11.56 -15.73 -11.40
N LEU A 268 -10.82 -14.68 -11.03
CA LEU A 268 -11.30 -13.54 -10.22
C LEU A 268 -12.66 -12.96 -10.69
N LYS A 269 -12.99 -13.05 -11.98
CA LYS A 269 -14.28 -12.66 -12.55
C LYS A 269 -15.48 -13.42 -11.97
N ASP A 270 -15.32 -14.72 -11.70
CA ASP A 270 -16.39 -15.57 -11.17
C ASP A 270 -16.70 -15.29 -9.70
N ILE A 271 -15.69 -14.82 -8.95
CA ILE A 271 -15.84 -14.40 -7.54
C ILE A 271 -16.60 -13.08 -7.45
N LEU A 272 -16.33 -12.14 -8.37
CA LEU A 272 -16.93 -10.81 -8.36
C LEU A 272 -18.39 -10.81 -8.83
N GLU A 273 -18.78 -11.65 -9.78
CA GLU A 273 -20.17 -11.70 -10.27
C GLU A 273 -21.11 -12.50 -9.35
N LYS A 274 -20.60 -13.48 -8.59
CA LYS A 274 -21.44 -14.36 -7.74
C LYS A 274 -21.33 -14.12 -6.23
N GLY A 275 -20.38 -13.30 -5.77
CA GLY A 275 -20.19 -12.98 -4.36
C GLY A 275 -21.36 -12.24 -3.69
N VAL A 276 -22.28 -11.66 -4.47
CA VAL A 276 -23.42 -10.90 -3.94
C VAL A 276 -24.52 -11.79 -3.36
N ASN A 277 -24.62 -13.06 -3.78
CA ASN A 277 -25.73 -13.95 -3.37
C ASN A 277 -25.33 -15.00 -2.31
N MET A 278 -24.16 -14.88 -1.67
CA MET A 278 -23.71 -15.83 -0.63
C MET A 278 -23.77 -15.27 0.80
N ILE A 279 -24.35 -14.08 1.00
CA ILE A 279 -24.76 -13.59 2.33
C ILE A 279 -26.29 -13.64 2.40
N THR A 280 -26.82 -14.84 2.63
CA THR A 280 -28.04 -15.13 3.41
C THR A 280 -27.90 -16.54 3.96
#